data_AF-A0A2A4XUY9-F1
#
_entry.id   AF-A0A2A4XUY9-F1
#
_cell.length_a   1.000
_cell.length_b   1.000
_cell.length_c   1.000
_cell.angle_alpha   90.00
_cell.angle_beta   90.00
_cell.angle_gamma   90.00
#
_symmetry.space_group_name_H-M   'P 1'
#
loop_
_entity.id
_entity.type
_entity.pdbx_description
1 polymer ?
#
loop_
_entity_poly.entity_id
_entity_poly.type
_entity_poly.pdbx_seq_one_letter_code
_entity_poly.pdbx_strand_id
1 'polypeptide(L)'
;MAIDQTHLRNIVPDELQARPQWVLWKYVDRDGKTTKMPIDPRTGGHASSTDDSTWTSFDDALDATRNFASIAGIGFVFTQG
;
A
#
# COMPACT_ATOMS: atom_id res chain seq x y z
N MET A 1 7.77 4.05 -13.56
CA MET A 1 9.00 3.80 -12.79
C MET A 1 8.74 2.58 -11.93
N ALA A 2 9.63 1.59 -11.92
CA ALA A 2 9.46 0.42 -11.07
C ALA A 2 9.66 0.81 -9.61
N ILE A 3 8.89 0.22 -8.70
CA ILE A 3 9.05 0.43 -7.26
C ILE A 3 10.32 -0.31 -6.80
N ASP A 4 11.28 0.44 -6.26
CA ASP A 4 12.52 -0.11 -5.71
C ASP A 4 12.28 -0.72 -4.32
N GLN A 5 11.99 -2.02 -4.30
CA GLN A 5 11.71 -2.75 -3.06
C GLN A 5 12.93 -2.83 -2.13
N THR A 6 14.15 -2.87 -2.68
CA THR A 6 15.38 -2.92 -1.89
C THR A 6 15.58 -1.61 -1.13
N HIS A 7 15.36 -0.48 -1.81
CA HIS A 7 15.41 0.82 -1.14
C HIS A 7 14.35 0.94 -0.04
N LEU A 8 13.09 0.57 -0.33
CA LEU A 8 11.99 0.65 0.66
C LEU A 8 12.29 -0.15 1.94
N ARG A 9 12.80 -1.37 1.81
CA ARG A 9 13.17 -2.21 2.96
C ARG A 9 14.23 -1.59 3.85
N ASN A 10 15.12 -0.76 3.28
CA ASN A 10 16.19 -0.12 4.04
C ASN A 10 15.77 1.20 4.69
N ILE A 11 14.75 1.90 4.16
CA ILE A 11 14.34 3.22 4.66
C ILE A 11 13.10 3.20 5.54
N VAL A 12 12.28 2.14 5.46
CA VAL A 12 11.10 1.99 6.31
C VAL A 12 11.55 1.45 7.68
N PRO A 13 11.20 2.10 8.81
CA PRO A 13 11.54 1.60 10.14
C PRO A 13 11.01 0.20 10.42
N ASP A 14 11.81 -0.62 11.12
CA ASP A 14 11.46 -2.01 11.48
C ASP A 14 10.13 -2.09 12.24
N GLU A 15 9.82 -1.08 13.07
CA GLU A 15 8.56 -1.01 13.83
C GLU A 15 7.33 -0.86 12.94
N LEU A 16 7.47 -0.27 11.74
CA LEU A 16 6.40 -0.22 10.75
C LEU A 16 6.37 -1.49 9.90
N GLN A 17 7.53 -2.04 9.55
CA GLN A 17 7.60 -3.31 8.80
C GLN A 17 6.94 -4.46 9.56
N ALA A 18 7.08 -4.49 10.89
CA ALA A 18 6.53 -5.53 11.76
C ALA A 18 4.99 -5.53 11.88
N ARG A 19 4.29 -4.51 11.39
CA ARG A 19 2.82 -4.40 11.52
C ARG A 19 2.11 -4.77 10.23
N PRO A 20 1.05 -5.61 10.26
CA PRO A 20 0.27 -5.96 9.07
C PRO A 20 -0.75 -4.87 8.70
N GLN A 21 -0.25 -3.65 8.50
CA GLN A 21 -1.05 -2.44 8.26
C GLN A 21 -0.71 -1.80 6.90
N TRP A 22 -0.26 -2.62 5.94
CA TRP A 22 0.20 -2.17 4.63
C TRP A 22 -0.86 -2.33 3.56
N VAL A 23 -0.95 -1.34 2.68
CA VAL A 23 -1.81 -1.29 1.49
C VAL A 23 -0.97 -0.90 0.27
N LEU A 24 -1.50 -1.09 -0.94
CA LEU A 24 -0.97 -0.41 -2.11
C LEU A 24 -1.67 0.95 -2.29
N TRP A 25 -1.18 1.80 -3.18
CA TRP A 25 -1.94 2.95 -3.64
C TRP A 25 -1.69 3.27 -5.10
N LYS A 26 -2.68 3.90 -5.73
CA LYS A 26 -2.60 4.43 -7.10
C LYS A 26 -3.20 5.82 -7.20
N TYR A 27 -2.86 6.53 -8.27
CA TYR A 27 -3.54 7.77 -8.63
C TYR A 27 -4.86 7.47 -9.35
N VAL A 28 -5.93 8.16 -8.95
CA VAL A 28 -7.22 8.16 -9.65
C VAL A 28 -7.78 9.56 -9.72
N ASP A 29 -8.43 9.90 -10.83
CA ASP A 29 -9.19 11.15 -10.92
C ASP A 29 -10.58 10.98 -10.31
N ARG A 30 -10.91 11.89 -9.40
CA ARG A 30 -12.22 12.00 -8.76
C ARG A 30 -12.65 13.45 -8.84
N ASP A 31 -13.75 13.71 -9.55
CA ASP A 31 -14.33 15.06 -9.72
C ASP A 31 -13.31 16.10 -10.23
N GLY A 32 -12.47 15.69 -11.19
CA GLY A 32 -11.43 16.53 -11.79
C GLY A 32 -10.19 16.74 -10.91
N LYS A 33 -10.06 16.01 -9.80
CA LYS A 33 -8.90 16.05 -8.90
C LYS A 33 -8.22 14.70 -8.85
N THR A 34 -6.91 14.69 -9.06
CA THR A 34 -6.09 13.50 -8.88
C THR A 34 -5.92 13.19 -7.39
N THR A 35 -6.34 12.01 -6.97
CA THR A 35 -6.34 11.53 -5.58
C THR A 35 -5.51 10.26 -5.45
N LYS A 36 -4.95 10.03 -4.25
CA LYS A 36 -4.26 8.78 -3.90
C LYS A 36 -5.28 7.82 -3.31
N MET A 37 -5.64 6.78 -4.04
CA MET A 37 -6.59 5.77 -3.59
C MET A 37 -5.84 4.57 -3.00
N PRO A 38 -6.13 4.17 -1.74
CA PRO A 38 -5.63 2.92 -1.17
C PRO A 38 -6.20 1.71 -1.91
N ILE A 39 -5.36 0.69 -2.10
CA ILE A 39 -5.66 -0.52 -2.86
C ILE A 39 -5.31 -1.74 -2.02
N ASP A 40 -6.23 -2.70 -1.96
CA ASP A 40 -6.03 -3.98 -1.29
C ASP A 40 -5.00 -4.79 -2.07
N PRO A 41 -3.84 -5.12 -1.46
CA PRO A 41 -2.76 -5.84 -2.13
C PRO A 41 -3.15 -7.24 -2.63
N ARG A 42 -4.18 -7.86 -2.04
CA ARG A 42 -4.62 -9.22 -2.41
C ARG A 42 -5.57 -9.22 -3.60
N THR A 43 -6.43 -8.21 -3.70
CA THR A 43 -7.53 -8.20 -4.68
C THR A 43 -7.34 -7.16 -5.79
N GLY A 44 -6.50 -6.15 -5.57
CA GLY A 44 -6.39 -4.98 -6.47
C GLY A 44 -7.59 -4.01 -6.38
N GLY A 45 -8.54 -4.29 -5.48
CA GLY A 45 -9.70 -3.46 -5.17
C GLY A 45 -9.38 -2.32 -4.19
N HIS A 46 -10.40 -1.64 -3.68
CA HIS A 46 -10.22 -0.57 -2.70
C HIS A 46 -9.82 -1.13 -1.32
N ALA A 47 -8.76 -0.60 -0.71
CA ALA A 47 -8.47 -0.87 0.69
C ALA A 47 -9.16 0.15 1.60
N SER A 48 -9.74 -0.32 2.71
CA SER A 48 -10.32 0.53 3.74
C SER A 48 -9.23 1.12 4.63
N SER A 49 -9.45 2.28 5.24
CA SER A 49 -8.56 2.79 6.30
C SER A 49 -8.98 2.36 7.70
N THR A 50 -10.07 1.59 7.83
CA THR A 50 -10.63 1.18 9.14
C THR A 50 -11.02 -0.30 9.18
N ASP A 51 -10.74 -1.05 8.13
CA ASP A 51 -10.99 -2.50 8.07
C ASP A 51 -9.66 -3.20 7.75
N ASP A 52 -9.09 -3.82 8.78
CA ASP A 52 -7.79 -4.48 8.74
C ASP A 52 -7.77 -5.70 7.83
N SER A 53 -8.94 -6.28 7.53
CA SER A 53 -9.10 -7.37 6.59
C SER A 53 -8.76 -6.96 5.15
N THR A 54 -8.55 -5.67 4.87
CA THR A 54 -8.09 -5.11 3.59
C THR A 54 -6.60 -4.76 3.55
N TRP A 55 -5.88 -4.96 4.65
CA TRP A 55 -4.44 -4.69 4.77
C TRP A 55 -3.63 -5.99 4.68
N THR A 56 -2.31 -5.85 4.65
CA THR A 56 -1.39 -7.00 4.61
C THR A 56 -0.04 -6.67 5.28
N SER A 57 0.89 -7.64 5.25
CA SER A 57 2.25 -7.47 5.75
C SER A 57 3.09 -6.54 4.84
N PHE A 58 4.22 -6.05 5.35
CA PHE A 58 5.13 -5.24 4.53
C PHE A 58 5.63 -6.00 3.29
N ASP A 59 6.02 -7.26 3.46
CA ASP A 59 6.55 -8.10 2.38
C ASP A 59 5.49 -8.40 1.33
N ASP A 60 4.29 -8.79 1.75
CA ASP A 60 3.18 -9.05 0.83
C ASP A 60 2.79 -7.78 0.05
N ALA A 61 2.81 -6.61 0.69
CA ALA A 61 2.56 -5.35 0.00
C ALA A 61 3.66 -5.05 -1.02
N LEU A 62 4.93 -5.25 -0.70
CA LEU A 62 6.03 -5.07 -1.65
C LEU A 62 5.86 -5.98 -2.85
N ASP A 63 5.64 -7.27 -2.65
CA ASP A 63 5.50 -8.25 -3.73
C ASP A 63 4.27 -7.97 -4.60
N ALA A 64 3.15 -7.57 -3.98
CA ALA A 64 1.92 -7.22 -4.68
C ALA A 64 2.07 -6.00 -5.62
N THR A 65 3.08 -5.13 -5.42
CA THR A 65 3.34 -4.03 -6.36
C THR A 65 3.65 -4.50 -7.79
N ARG A 66 4.15 -5.73 -7.96
CA ARG A 66 4.44 -6.32 -9.28
C ARG A 66 3.19 -6.84 -9.97
N ASN A 67 2.10 -7.07 -9.24
CA ASN A 67 0.89 -7.73 -9.75
C ASN A 67 -0.04 -6.75 -10.48
N PHE A 68 0.15 -5.43 -10.30
CA PHE A 68 -0.79 -4.42 -10.75
C PHE A 68 -0.07 -3.25 -11.43
N ALA A 69 -0.25 -3.09 -12.74
CA ALA A 69 0.46 -2.09 -13.54
C ALA A 69 0.21 -0.61 -13.15
N SER A 70 -0.91 -0.32 -12.48
CA SER A 70 -1.30 1.05 -12.11
C SER A 70 -0.87 1.49 -10.71
N ILE A 71 -0.18 0.62 -9.96
CA ILE A 71 0.26 0.92 -8.59
C ILE A 71 1.41 1.92 -8.61
N ALA A 72 1.28 2.94 -7.78
CA ALA A 72 2.25 4.01 -7.62
C ALA A 72 3.11 3.85 -6.37
N GLY A 73 2.71 3.00 -5.42
CA GLY A 73 3.51 2.66 -4.24
C GLY A 73 2.76 1.82 -3.21
N ILE A 74 3.40 1.64 -2.06
CA ILE A 74 2.80 1.09 -0.84
C ILE A 74 2.43 2.22 0.13
N GLY A 75 1.48 1.96 1.03
CA GLY A 75 1.03 2.87 2.07
C GLY A 75 0.84 2.14 3.40
N PHE A 76 0.89 2.89 4.49
CA PHE A 76 0.70 2.39 5.85
C PHE A 76 -0.53 3.03 6.46
N VAL A 77 -1.41 2.23 7.08
CA VAL A 77 -2.61 2.72 7.74
C VAL A 77 -2.34 2.94 9.22
N PHE A 78 -2.59 4.17 9.71
CA PHE A 78 -2.51 4.48 11.14
C PHE A 78 -3.80 4.07 11.86
N THR A 79 -3.65 3.42 13.01
CA THR A 79 -4.76 3.01 13.88
C THR A 79 -4.67 3.72 15.22
N GLN A 80 -5.74 3.67 16.00
CA GLN A 80 -5.66 4.02 17.41
C GLN A 80 -4.74 3.01 18.14
N GLY A 81 -4.02 3.49 19.15
CA GLY A 81 -3.08 2.69 19.96
C GLY A 81 -3.74 2.02 21.15
#